data_AF-A0A6G3TF98-F1
#
_entry.id   AF-A0A6G3TF98-F1
#
_cell.length_a   1.000
_cell.length_b   1.000
_cell.length_c   1.000
_cell.angle_alpha   90.00
_cell.angle_beta   90.00
_cell.angle_gamma   90.00
#
_symmetry.space_group_name_H-M   'P 1'
#
loop_
_entity.id
_entity.type
_entity.pdbx_description
1 polymer ?
#
loop_
_entity_poly.entity_id
_entity_poly.type
_entity_poly.pdbx_seq_one_letter_code
_entity_poly.pdbx_strand_id
1 'polypeptide(L)'
;MSQERMDKRRYFVDLGQLTLEENFESDKRMSFTVVAGGGMVPDGYVETVDITAVEIRPDVFLTSWKEVSGANITHLEDFERGVVHSRITLPDGTPLALTGTIKPLD
;
A
#
# COMPACT_ATOMS: atom_id res chain seq x y z
N MET A 1 -15.74 0.89 -12.97
CA MET A 1 -15.99 2.33 -13.17
C MET A 1 -15.14 3.20 -12.23
N SER A 2 -14.95 2.91 -10.93
CA SER A 2 -13.97 3.63 -10.08
C SER A 2 -12.66 2.86 -9.81
N GLN A 3 -12.73 1.53 -9.62
CA GLN A 3 -11.54 0.72 -9.28
C GLN A 3 -10.54 0.53 -10.46
N GLU A 4 -11.02 0.59 -11.70
CA GLU A 4 -10.19 0.47 -12.93
C GLU A 4 -9.11 1.55 -13.05
N ARG A 5 -9.18 2.63 -12.25
CA ARG A 5 -8.19 3.72 -12.30
C ARG A 5 -6.84 3.31 -11.73
N MET A 6 -6.75 2.27 -10.89
CA MET A 6 -5.49 1.79 -10.30
C MET A 6 -4.79 0.73 -11.16
N ASP A 7 -5.48 0.15 -12.15
CA ASP A 7 -4.94 -0.93 -12.99
C ASP A 7 -3.64 -0.52 -13.69
N LYS A 8 -2.64 -1.41 -13.60
CA LYS A 8 -1.34 -1.28 -14.27
C LYS A 8 -0.59 -0.01 -13.87
N ARG A 9 -0.73 0.42 -12.62
CA ARG A 9 -0.01 1.55 -12.05
C ARG A 9 1.02 1.10 -11.04
N ARG A 10 2.12 1.86 -11.00
CA ARG A 10 3.18 1.68 -10.02
C ARG A 10 3.32 2.94 -9.19
N TYR A 11 3.55 2.76 -7.90
CA TYR A 11 3.72 3.84 -6.95
C TYR A 11 4.91 3.58 -6.05
N PHE A 12 5.65 4.62 -5.73
CA PHE A 12 6.60 4.65 -4.64
C PHE A 12 5.91 5.20 -3.40
N VAL A 13 5.93 4.42 -2.33
CA VAL A 13 5.35 4.76 -1.04
C VAL A 13 6.49 4.92 -0.04
N ASP A 14 6.53 6.06 0.64
CA ASP A 14 7.49 6.36 1.69
C ASP A 14 6.76 6.68 2.99
N LEU A 15 6.74 5.72 3.91
CA LEU A 15 6.13 5.82 5.24
C LEU A 15 7.15 6.25 6.32
N GLY A 16 8.27 6.86 5.92
CA GLY A 16 9.33 7.38 6.77
C GLY A 16 10.35 6.32 7.20
N GLN A 17 9.88 5.24 7.84
CA GLN A 17 10.73 4.13 8.28
C GLN A 17 10.60 2.87 7.40
N LEU A 18 9.60 2.86 6.52
CA LEU A 18 9.29 1.77 5.59
C LEU A 18 9.03 2.39 4.22
N THR A 19 9.76 1.96 3.20
CA THR A 19 9.52 2.37 1.82
C THR A 19 9.20 1.16 0.94
N LEU A 20 8.24 1.35 0.03
CA LEU A 20 7.66 0.30 -0.78
C LEU A 20 7.56 0.77 -2.23
N GLU A 21 7.77 -0.13 -3.19
CA GLU A 21 7.24 0.01 -4.54
C GLU A 21 5.99 -0.86 -4.66
N GLU A 22 4.84 -0.25 -4.90
CA GLU A 22 3.55 -0.92 -5.07
C GLU A 22 3.21 -0.99 -6.57
N ASN A 23 3.01 -2.18 -7.09
CA ASN A 23 2.62 -2.46 -8.47
C ASN A 23 1.21 -3.07 -8.49
N PHE A 24 0.23 -2.25 -8.85
CA PHE A 24 -1.16 -2.65 -9.01
C PHE A 24 -1.33 -3.38 -10.34
N GLU A 25 -1.37 -4.70 -10.29
CA GLU A 25 -1.58 -5.56 -11.46
C GLU A 25 -3.01 -5.43 -11.99
N SER A 26 -3.96 -5.26 -11.07
CA SER A 26 -5.36 -4.89 -11.33
C SER A 26 -6.00 -4.28 -10.08
N ASP A 27 -7.28 -3.93 -10.19
CA ASP A 27 -8.19 -3.51 -9.12
C ASP A 27 -8.33 -4.47 -7.92
N LYS A 28 -7.78 -5.68 -8.04
CA LYS A 28 -7.91 -6.77 -7.06
C LYS A 28 -6.59 -7.43 -6.72
N ARG A 29 -5.48 -7.00 -7.33
CA ARG A 29 -4.18 -7.65 -7.16
C ARG A 29 -3.06 -6.63 -7.19
N MET A 30 -2.18 -6.72 -6.20
CA MET A 30 -1.01 -5.85 -6.08
C MET A 30 0.20 -6.69 -5.71
N SER A 31 1.34 -6.42 -6.33
CA SER A 31 2.63 -6.86 -5.85
C SER A 31 3.36 -5.67 -5.23
N PHE A 32 3.93 -5.83 -4.05
CA PHE A 32 4.78 -4.79 -3.45
C PHE A 32 6.20 -5.30 -3.21
N THR A 33 7.17 -4.40 -3.34
CA THR A 33 8.57 -4.63 -3.03
C THR A 33 8.99 -3.70 -1.90
N VAL A 34 9.55 -4.24 -0.82
CA VAL A 34 10.14 -3.46 0.26
C VAL A 34 11.48 -2.91 -0.20
N VAL A 35 11.59 -1.60 -0.36
CA VAL A 35 12.85 -0.94 -0.77
C VAL A 35 13.75 -0.74 0.45
N ALA A 36 13.19 -0.23 1.54
CA ALA A 36 13.84 -0.14 2.83
C ALA A 36 12.85 -0.51 3.93
N GLY A 37 13.10 -1.60 4.64
CA GLY A 37 12.16 -2.15 5.61
C GLY A 37 12.37 -1.68 7.06
N GLY A 38 13.38 -0.83 7.31
CA GLY A 38 13.59 -0.20 8.61
C GLY A 38 13.79 -1.17 9.78
N GLY A 39 14.21 -2.41 9.50
CA GLY A 39 14.32 -3.48 10.49
C GLY A 39 13.00 -4.19 10.84
N MET A 40 11.88 -3.77 10.25
CA MET A 40 10.58 -4.43 10.40
C MET A 40 10.41 -5.59 9.41
N VAL A 41 10.85 -5.38 8.18
CA VAL A 41 10.78 -6.34 7.07
C VAL A 41 12.13 -6.33 6.34
N PRO A 42 12.60 -7.44 5.74
CA PRO A 42 13.84 -7.44 4.97
C PRO A 42 13.76 -6.54 3.72
N ASP A 43 14.84 -5.82 3.43
CA ASP A 43 14.99 -5.08 2.17
C ASP A 43 14.96 -6.07 0.98
N GLY A 44 14.27 -5.68 -0.09
CA GLY A 44 14.05 -6.52 -1.27
C GLY A 44 12.99 -7.61 -1.09
N TYR A 45 12.28 -7.66 0.06
CA TYR A 45 11.13 -8.54 0.21
C TYR A 45 10.05 -8.21 -0.82
N VAL A 46 9.47 -9.23 -1.46
CA VAL A 46 8.42 -9.08 -2.46
C VAL A 46 7.25 -9.97 -2.08
N GLU A 47 6.04 -9.43 -2.15
CA GLU A 47 4.82 -10.20 -1.96
C GLU A 47 3.73 -9.75 -2.94
N THR A 48 2.95 -10.72 -3.43
CA THR A 48 1.73 -10.47 -4.21
C THR A 48 0.51 -10.79 -3.36
N VAL A 49 -0.40 -9.83 -3.25
CA VAL A 49 -1.60 -9.90 -2.41
C VAL A 49 -2.85 -9.64 -3.23
N ASP A 50 -3.95 -10.28 -2.81
CA ASP A 50 -5.27 -9.86 -3.23
C ASP A 50 -5.68 -8.63 -2.41
N ILE A 51 -6.20 -7.62 -3.11
CA ILE A 51 -6.61 -6.34 -2.51
C ILE A 51 -8.11 -6.13 -2.63
N THR A 52 -8.64 -5.30 -1.75
CA THR A 52 -9.95 -4.66 -1.90
C THR A 52 -9.73 -3.16 -1.95
N ALA A 53 -10.29 -2.48 -2.95
CA ALA A 53 -10.12 -1.05 -3.12
C ALA A 53 -11.48 -0.36 -3.39
N VAL A 54 -11.66 0.83 -2.85
CA VAL A 54 -12.80 1.69 -3.19
C VAL A 54 -12.36 3.14 -3.27
N GLU A 55 -12.74 3.82 -4.34
CA GLU A 55 -12.59 5.27 -4.45
C GLU A 55 -13.67 5.94 -3.58
N ILE A 56 -13.26 6.65 -2.53
CA ILE A 56 -14.18 7.30 -1.57
C ILE A 56 -14.47 8.75 -1.94
N ARG A 57 -13.60 9.35 -2.75
CA ARG A 57 -13.76 10.64 -3.45
C ARG A 57 -12.77 10.67 -4.61
N PRO A 58 -12.87 11.61 -5.57
CA PRO A 58 -11.95 11.66 -6.71
C PRO A 58 -10.49 11.60 -6.27
N ASP A 59 -9.74 10.65 -6.86
CA ASP A 59 -8.31 10.42 -6.63
C ASP A 59 -7.93 10.07 -5.18
N VAL A 60 -8.92 9.62 -4.39
CA VAL A 60 -8.68 9.08 -3.04
C VAL A 60 -9.27 7.70 -2.88
N PHE A 61 -8.39 6.76 -2.56
CA PHE A 61 -8.70 5.33 -2.47
C PHE A 61 -8.53 4.83 -1.06
N LEU A 62 -9.44 3.95 -0.65
CA LEU A 62 -9.31 3.12 0.53
C LEU A 62 -8.99 1.70 0.06
N THR A 63 -7.74 1.28 0.25
CA THR A 63 -7.20 0.00 -0.20
C THR A 63 -6.91 -0.87 1.02
N SER A 64 -7.23 -2.16 0.99
CA SER A 64 -6.96 -3.08 2.10
C SER A 64 -6.59 -4.47 1.63
N TRP A 65 -5.66 -5.09 2.35
CA TRP A 65 -5.19 -6.45 2.09
C TRP A 65 -4.68 -7.13 3.36
N LYS A 66 -4.39 -8.42 3.23
CA LYS A 66 -3.76 -9.22 4.24
C LYS A 66 -2.50 -9.87 3.65
N GLU A 67 -1.39 -9.74 4.37
CA GLU A 67 -0.13 -10.37 4.00
C GLU A 67 -0.05 -11.84 4.48
N VAL A 68 0.84 -12.61 3.87
CA VAL A 68 1.22 -13.98 4.27
C VAL A 68 1.69 -14.02 5.73
N SER A 69 2.34 -12.94 6.20
CA SER A 69 2.74 -12.76 7.60
C SER A 69 1.57 -12.83 8.59
N GLY A 70 0.34 -12.61 8.10
CA GLY A 70 -0.87 -12.48 8.89
C GLY A 70 -1.24 -11.03 9.22
N ALA A 71 -0.37 -10.06 8.89
CA ALA A 71 -0.66 -8.64 9.06
C ALA A 71 -1.83 -8.19 8.18
N ASN A 72 -2.67 -7.30 8.70
CA ASN A 72 -3.78 -6.70 7.94
C ASN A 72 -3.47 -5.21 7.76
N ILE A 73 -3.60 -4.72 6.53
CA ILE A 73 -3.22 -3.36 6.17
C ILE A 73 -4.42 -2.67 5.52
N THR A 74 -4.64 -1.43 5.89
CA THR A 74 -5.55 -0.50 5.23
C THR A 74 -4.82 0.79 4.91
N HIS A 75 -4.76 1.13 3.63
CA HIS A 75 -4.24 2.38 3.11
C HIS A 75 -5.40 3.33 2.78
N LEU A 76 -5.25 4.60 3.15
CA LEU A 76 -5.95 5.71 2.54
C LEU A 76 -4.96 6.49 1.70
N GLU A 77 -5.10 6.39 0.39
CA GLU A 77 -4.19 6.94 -0.62
C GLU A 77 -4.84 8.18 -1.23
N ASP A 78 -4.26 9.35 -1.01
CA ASP A 78 -4.66 10.59 -1.67
C ASP A 78 -3.64 10.92 -2.75
N PHE A 79 -3.95 10.51 -3.99
CA PHE A 79 -3.06 10.66 -5.13
C PHE A 79 -2.92 12.11 -5.59
N GLU A 80 -3.94 12.95 -5.40
CA GLU A 80 -3.89 14.37 -5.72
C GLU A 80 -2.89 15.10 -4.80
N ARG A 81 -2.88 14.77 -3.51
CA ARG A 81 -1.99 15.38 -2.52
C ARG A 81 -0.66 14.64 -2.34
N GLY A 82 -0.53 13.44 -2.92
CA GLY A 82 0.65 12.59 -2.76
C GLY A 82 0.87 12.13 -1.32
N VAL A 83 -0.21 11.88 -0.57
CA VAL A 83 -0.19 11.46 0.83
C VAL A 83 -0.81 10.08 0.97
N VAL A 84 -0.22 9.24 1.83
CA VAL A 84 -0.79 7.95 2.20
C VAL A 84 -0.84 7.81 3.72
N HIS A 85 -1.96 7.31 4.22
CA HIS A 85 -2.12 6.92 5.61
C HIS A 85 -2.26 5.39 5.70
N SER A 86 -1.30 4.73 6.33
CA SER A 86 -1.29 3.29 6.51
C SER A 86 -1.71 2.91 7.93
N ARG A 87 -2.70 2.04 8.03
CA ARG A 87 -3.15 1.40 9.27
C ARG A 87 -2.81 -0.08 9.19
N ILE A 88 -1.92 -0.52 10.05
CA ILE A 88 -1.38 -1.87 10.05
C ILE A 88 -1.82 -2.52 11.35
N THR A 89 -2.39 -3.72 11.27
CA THR A 89 -2.58 -4.61 12.41
C THR A 89 -1.56 -5.71 12.27
N LEU A 90 -0.55 -5.72 13.14
CA LEU A 90 0.50 -6.73 13.16
C LEU A 90 -0.09 -8.13 13.44
N PRO A 91 0.64 -9.23 13.15
CA PRO A 91 0.12 -10.58 13.36
C PRO A 91 -0.30 -10.89 14.80
N ASP A 92 0.28 -10.19 15.78
CA ASP A 92 -0.06 -10.28 17.20
C ASP A 92 -1.28 -9.42 17.61
N GLY A 93 -1.87 -8.69 16.66
CA GLY A 93 -2.99 -7.78 16.88
C GLY A 93 -2.58 -6.35 17.26
N THR A 94 -1.28 -6.06 17.40
CA THR A 94 -0.80 -4.72 17.75
C THR A 94 -1.13 -3.73 16.61
N PRO A 95 -1.80 -2.60 16.90
CA PRO A 95 -2.06 -1.57 15.90
C PRO A 95 -0.82 -0.69 15.69
N LEU A 96 -0.51 -0.42 14.43
CA LEU A 96 0.50 0.51 13.99
C LEU A 96 -0.08 1.49 12.97
N ALA A 97 0.40 2.72 13.06
CA ALA A 97 -0.08 3.85 12.31
C ALA A 97 1.10 4.55 11.64
N LEU A 98 1.16 4.53 10.31
CA LEU A 98 2.18 5.25 9.55
C LEU A 98 1.52 6.26 8.62
N THR A 99 2.21 7.34 8.33
CA THR A 99 1.76 8.35 7.36
C THR A 99 2.97 8.81 6.58
N GLY A 100 2.78 8.94 5.28
CA GLY A 100 3.87 9.08 4.35
C GLY A 100 3.44 9.72 3.05
N THR A 101 4.31 9.59 2.05
CA THR A 101 4.07 10.09 0.70
C THR A 101 3.83 8.94 -0.27
N ILE A 102 3.03 9.20 -1.29
CA ILE A 102 2.79 8.29 -2.40
C ILE A 102 2.99 9.04 -3.71
N LYS A 103 3.76 8.47 -4.63
CA LYS A 103 4.11 9.10 -5.91
C LYS A 103 4.07 8.06 -7.02
N PRO A 104 3.57 8.38 -8.23
CA PRO A 104 3.64 7.47 -9.34
C PRO A 104 5.10 7.16 -9.71
N LEU A 105 5.36 5.92 -10.09
CA LEU A 105 6.60 5.48 -10.70
C LEU A 105 6.38 5.34 -12.21
N ASP A 106 7.26 5.95 -13.00
CA ASP A 106 7.29 5.85 -14.47
C ASP A 106 7.55 4.41 -14.92
#